data_AF-A0A524CFD7-F1
#
_entry.id   AF-A0A524CFD7-F1
#
_cell.length_a   1.000
_cell.length_b   1.000
_cell.length_c   1.000
_cell.angle_alpha   90.00
_cell.angle_beta   90.00
_cell.angle_gamma   90.00
#
_symmetry.space_group_name_H-M   'P 1'
#
loop_
_entity.id
_entity.type
_entity.pdbx_description
1 polymer ?
#
loop_
_entity_poly.entity_id
_entity_poly.type
_entity_poly.pdbx_seq_one_letter_code
_entity_poly.pdbx_strand_id
1 'polypeptide(L)'
;MILRNLGTPMARKLIKMVKEVFRESYRAKQFTRTEINERGVLFGVVLLKHKTMDLVLDYFHNRWPKCIICLYNEYTQITGIMNENGYVRESRLPLEKVVKKVSQRRPIMPYFEDIQFSGKEIFETLYKTQNIKERENQRYFKQMIPNMCFKLPGMRNGIEKKFDEKNKKLDDFI
;
A
#
# COMPACT_ATOMS: atom_id res chain seq x y z
N MET A 1 -9.62 -27.95 -19.97
CA MET A 1 -10.72 -28.75 -19.39
C MET A 1 -10.95 -28.36 -17.92
N ILE A 2 -11.59 -27.21 -17.64
CA ILE A 2 -11.94 -26.75 -16.27
C ILE A 2 -13.40 -26.25 -16.18
N LEU A 3 -14.07 -26.05 -17.32
CA LEU A 3 -15.37 -25.34 -17.40
C LEU A 3 -16.61 -26.15 -16.98
N ARG A 4 -16.52 -27.48 -16.81
CA ARG A 4 -17.71 -28.32 -16.55
C ARG A 4 -18.29 -28.21 -15.12
N ASN A 5 -17.53 -27.68 -14.15
CA ASN A 5 -17.93 -27.68 -12.72
C ASN A 5 -18.35 -26.31 -12.15
N LEU A 6 -18.45 -25.26 -12.97
CA LEU A 6 -18.76 -23.87 -12.55
C LEU A 6 -20.12 -23.71 -11.83
N GLY A 7 -21.07 -24.62 -12.07
CA GLY A 7 -22.40 -24.58 -11.47
C GLY A 7 -22.48 -25.08 -10.02
N THR A 8 -21.46 -25.80 -9.53
CA THR A 8 -21.48 -26.40 -8.19
C THR A 8 -21.30 -25.33 -7.09
N PRO A 9 -21.94 -25.48 -5.91
CA PRO A 9 -21.76 -24.55 -4.79
C PRO A 9 -20.28 -24.38 -4.38
N MET A 10 -19.50 -25.46 -4.47
CA MET A 10 -18.07 -25.46 -4.18
C MET A 10 -17.28 -24.62 -5.19
N ALA A 11 -17.53 -24.76 -6.49
CA ALA A 11 -16.87 -23.94 -7.51
C ALA A 11 -17.22 -22.46 -7.36
N ARG A 12 -18.48 -22.13 -7.07
CA ARG A 12 -18.89 -20.74 -6.78
C ARG A 12 -18.15 -20.16 -5.57
N LYS A 13 -18.00 -20.94 -4.51
CA LYS A 13 -17.26 -20.54 -3.31
C LYS A 13 -15.78 -20.28 -3.63
N LEU A 14 -15.13 -21.17 -4.37
CA LEU A 14 -13.74 -21.01 -4.79
C LEU A 14 -13.55 -19.76 -5.67
N ILE A 15 -14.43 -19.54 -6.65
CA ILE A 15 -14.38 -18.33 -7.50
C ILE A 15 -14.51 -17.06 -6.65
N LYS A 16 -15.42 -17.06 -5.67
CA LYS A 16 -15.59 -15.92 -4.76
C LYS A 16 -14.32 -15.66 -3.95
N MET A 17 -13.71 -16.70 -3.38
CA MET A 17 -12.45 -16.59 -2.64
C MET A 17 -11.32 -16.05 -3.53
N VAL A 18 -11.17 -16.58 -4.75
CA VAL A 18 -10.16 -16.11 -5.70
C VAL A 18 -10.37 -14.63 -6.04
N LYS A 19 -11.61 -14.21 -6.30
CA LYS A 19 -11.94 -12.79 -6.55
C LYS A 19 -11.62 -11.90 -5.34
N GLU A 20 -11.88 -12.36 -4.12
CA GLU A 20 -11.56 -11.63 -2.89
C GLU A 20 -10.05 -11.44 -2.72
N VAL A 21 -9.27 -12.50 -2.93
CA VAL A 21 -7.79 -12.50 -2.92
C VAL A 21 -7.23 -11.50 -3.95
N PHE A 22 -7.71 -11.57 -5.20
CA PHE A 22 -7.26 -10.64 -6.25
C PHE A 22 -7.63 -9.20 -5.92
N ARG A 23 -8.85 -8.94 -5.47
CA ARG A 23 -9.31 -7.59 -5.10
C ARG A 23 -8.50 -7.01 -3.94
N GLU A 24 -8.18 -7.82 -2.95
CA GLU A 24 -7.34 -7.43 -1.82
C GLU A 24 -5.93 -7.06 -2.29
N SER A 25 -5.28 -7.93 -3.06
CA SER A 25 -3.93 -7.67 -3.58
C SER A 25 -3.89 -6.41 -4.46
N TYR A 26 -4.90 -6.20 -5.31
CA TYR A 26 -5.00 -5.02 -6.17
C TYR A 26 -5.13 -3.73 -5.35
N ARG A 27 -6.00 -3.73 -4.33
CA ARG A 27 -6.15 -2.59 -3.42
C ARG A 27 -4.86 -2.30 -2.66
N ALA A 28 -4.16 -3.32 -2.17
CA ALA A 28 -2.89 -3.14 -1.50
C ALA A 28 -1.86 -2.49 -2.45
N LYS A 29 -1.74 -2.95 -3.70
CA LYS A 29 -0.86 -2.33 -4.69
C LYS A 29 -1.18 -0.84 -4.94
N GLN A 30 -2.46 -0.48 -4.98
CA GLN A 30 -2.89 0.91 -5.26
C GLN A 30 -2.77 1.87 -4.06
N PHE A 31 -3.12 1.40 -2.86
CA PHE A 31 -3.34 2.26 -1.69
C PHE A 31 -2.25 2.12 -0.62
N THR A 32 -1.26 1.26 -0.84
CA THR A 32 -0.07 1.25 0.01
C THR A 32 0.73 2.50 -0.28
N ARG A 33 0.92 3.32 0.74
CA ARG A 33 1.84 4.46 0.70
C ARG A 33 3.17 3.96 1.23
N THR A 34 4.19 4.00 0.38
CA THR A 34 5.54 3.56 0.70
C THR A 34 6.46 4.76 0.85
N GLU A 35 7.37 4.68 1.80
CA GLU A 35 8.46 5.61 2.00
C GLU A 35 9.78 4.92 1.67
N ILE A 36 10.78 5.70 1.26
CA ILE A 36 12.09 5.18 0.93
C ILE A 36 13.13 5.86 1.81
N ASN A 37 14.08 5.07 2.30
CA ASN A 37 15.22 5.55 3.08
C ASN A 37 16.43 5.77 2.14
N GLU A 38 17.35 6.67 2.51
CA GLU A 38 18.65 6.97 1.87
C GLU A 38 19.50 5.72 1.59
N ARG A 39 19.23 4.62 2.31
CA ARG A 39 19.91 3.32 2.13
C ARG A 39 19.19 2.36 1.17
N GLY A 40 18.21 2.83 0.40
CA GLY A 40 17.49 2.01 -0.58
C GLY A 40 16.57 0.96 0.04
N VAL A 41 15.93 1.29 1.16
CA VAL A 41 14.89 0.46 1.79
C VAL A 41 13.55 1.12 1.56
N LEU A 42 12.68 0.46 0.77
CA LEU A 42 11.31 0.88 0.56
C LEU A 42 10.44 0.21 1.62
N PHE A 43 9.73 0.99 2.43
CA PHE A 43 8.91 0.44 3.51
C PHE A 43 7.51 1.02 3.53
N GLY A 44 6.56 0.24 4.04
CA GLY A 44 5.16 0.65 4.11
C GLY A 44 4.30 -0.29 4.94
N VAL A 45 3.06 0.11 5.14
CA VAL A 45 2.08 -0.63 5.93
C VAL A 45 0.92 -1.07 5.05
N VAL A 46 0.56 -2.35 5.16
CA VAL A 46 -0.52 -2.98 4.40
C VAL A 46 -1.53 -3.63 5.34
N LEU A 47 -2.74 -3.85 4.85
CA LEU A 47 -3.78 -4.57 5.55
C LEU A 47 -4.26 -5.72 4.65
N LEU A 48 -3.71 -6.92 4.90
CA LEU A 48 -3.99 -8.12 4.12
C LEU A 48 -4.52 -9.21 5.04
N LYS A 49 -5.75 -9.66 4.80
CA LYS A 49 -6.39 -10.77 5.50
C LYS A 49 -5.92 -12.12 4.96
N HIS A 50 -5.75 -12.22 3.65
CA HIS A 50 -5.28 -13.44 3.01
C HIS A 50 -3.74 -13.45 2.94
N LYS A 51 -3.17 -14.64 2.70
CA LYS A 51 -1.73 -14.80 2.45
C LYS A 51 -1.38 -14.30 1.03
N THR A 52 -1.41 -12.99 0.85
CA THR A 52 -1.18 -12.29 -0.42
C THR A 52 0.01 -11.34 -0.36
N MET A 53 0.75 -11.34 0.75
CA MET A 53 1.92 -10.47 0.95
C MET A 53 2.93 -10.64 -0.18
N ASP A 54 3.22 -11.87 -0.58
CA ASP A 54 4.19 -12.17 -1.64
C ASP A 54 3.82 -11.49 -2.96
N LEU A 55 2.53 -11.48 -3.32
CA LEU A 55 2.04 -10.83 -4.55
C LEU A 55 2.19 -9.30 -4.51
N VAL A 56 2.17 -8.73 -3.31
CA VAL A 56 2.35 -7.28 -3.11
C VAL A 56 3.84 -6.97 -3.10
N LEU A 57 4.66 -7.74 -2.38
CA LEU A 57 6.12 -7.60 -2.38
C LEU A 57 6.70 -7.72 -3.79
N ASP A 58 6.29 -8.74 -4.54
CA ASP A 58 6.73 -8.97 -5.92
C ASP A 58 6.38 -7.79 -6.84
N TYR A 59 5.19 -7.20 -6.68
CA TYR A 59 4.81 -6.00 -7.43
C TYR A 59 5.74 -4.82 -7.15
N PHE A 60 6.06 -4.55 -5.88
CA PHE A 60 6.98 -3.47 -5.52
C PHE A 60 8.41 -3.78 -5.95
N HIS A 61 8.86 -5.02 -5.82
CA HIS A 61 10.20 -5.43 -6.22
C HIS A 61 10.42 -5.29 -7.73
N ASN A 62 9.46 -5.71 -8.56
CA ASN A 62 9.53 -5.54 -10.01
C ASN A 62 9.62 -4.05 -10.42
N ARG A 63 9.02 -3.15 -9.65
CA ARG A 63 9.04 -1.70 -9.91
C ARG A 63 10.29 -1.01 -9.34
N TRP A 64 10.84 -1.52 -8.24
CA TRP A 64 12.05 -1.00 -7.58
C TRP A 64 13.05 -2.14 -7.31
N PRO A 65 13.69 -2.71 -8.34
CA PRO A 65 14.51 -3.92 -8.21
C PRO A 65 15.76 -3.73 -7.35
N LYS A 66 16.29 -2.49 -7.30
CA LYS A 66 17.46 -2.09 -6.50
C LYS A 66 17.12 -1.76 -5.04
N CYS A 67 15.87 -1.94 -4.61
CA CYS A 67 15.43 -1.62 -3.25
C CYS A 67 15.12 -2.91 -2.50
N ILE A 68 15.40 -2.91 -1.19
CA ILE A 68 14.82 -3.92 -0.30
C ILE A 68 13.43 -3.44 0.08
N ILE A 69 12.43 -4.29 -0.12
CA ILE A 69 11.03 -3.97 0.14
C ILE A 69 10.64 -4.54 1.51
N CYS A 70 10.12 -3.69 2.39
CA CYS A 70 9.67 -4.04 3.74
C CYS A 70 8.19 -3.65 3.93
N LEU A 71 7.29 -4.63 3.96
CA LEU A 71 5.86 -4.36 4.15
C LEU A 71 5.36 -4.98 5.45
N TYR A 72 4.84 -4.15 6.35
CA TYR A 72 4.22 -4.61 7.58
C TYR A 72 2.72 -4.83 7.39
N ASN A 73 2.25 -6.04 7.69
CA ASN A 73 0.82 -6.35 7.68
C ASN A 73 0.20 -6.08 9.06
N GLU A 74 -0.67 -5.08 9.16
CA GLU A 74 -1.37 -4.79 10.41
C GLU A 74 -2.27 -5.95 10.87
N TYR A 75 -2.83 -6.73 9.93
CA TYR A 75 -3.79 -7.79 10.26
C TYR A 75 -3.11 -9.01 10.90
N THR A 76 -1.96 -9.42 10.35
CA THR A 76 -1.20 -10.58 10.84
C THR A 76 -0.03 -10.21 11.75
N GLN A 77 0.31 -8.93 11.87
CA GLN A 77 1.45 -8.39 12.61
C GLN A 77 2.81 -8.95 12.15
N ILE A 78 2.92 -9.31 10.87
CA ILE A 78 4.13 -9.83 10.26
C ILE A 78 4.67 -8.80 9.26
N THR A 79 5.97 -8.59 9.29
CA THR A 79 6.71 -7.83 8.29
C THR A 79 7.27 -8.78 7.23
N GLY A 80 6.81 -8.63 6.00
CA GLY A 80 7.42 -9.25 4.83
C GLY A 80 8.60 -8.43 4.33
N ILE A 81 9.70 -9.10 4.01
CA ILE A 81 10.94 -8.49 3.54
C ILE A 81 11.30 -9.18 2.22
N MET A 82 11.48 -8.42 1.14
CA MET A 82 11.98 -8.93 -0.12
C MET A 82 13.31 -8.26 -0.47
N ASN A 83 14.34 -9.08 -0.63
CA ASN A 83 15.67 -8.62 -1.01
C ASN A 83 15.74 -8.30 -2.53
N GLU A 84 16.84 -7.70 -2.95
CA GLU A 84 17.12 -7.35 -4.36
C GLU A 84 17.18 -8.55 -5.31
N ASN A 85 17.43 -9.74 -4.76
CA ASN A 85 17.44 -10.99 -5.52
C ASN A 85 16.05 -11.67 -5.55
N GLY A 86 15.00 -11.00 -5.07
CA GLY A 86 13.63 -11.53 -5.01
C GLY A 86 13.36 -12.50 -3.85
N TYR A 87 14.33 -12.75 -2.96
CA TYR A 87 14.12 -13.65 -1.81
C TYR A 87 13.21 -13.01 -0.76
N VAL A 88 12.13 -13.71 -0.42
CA VAL A 88 11.17 -13.32 0.62
C VAL A 88 11.58 -13.89 1.98
N ARG A 89 11.49 -13.05 3.02
CA ARG A 89 11.64 -13.43 4.42
C ARG A 89 10.53 -12.79 5.25
N GLU A 90 10.01 -13.53 6.21
CA GLU A 90 9.03 -13.01 7.16
C GLU A 90 9.69 -12.75 8.52
N SER A 91 9.25 -11.68 9.19
CA SER A 91 9.71 -11.30 10.52
C SER A 91 8.52 -10.84 11.35
N ARG A 92 8.40 -11.33 12.59
CA ARG A 92 7.36 -10.88 13.55
C ARG A 92 7.70 -9.58 14.27
N LEU A 93 8.76 -8.90 13.85
CA LEU A 93 9.18 -7.64 14.44
C LEU A 93 8.40 -6.45 13.84
N PRO A 94 8.21 -5.37 14.61
CA PRO A 94 7.64 -4.12 14.10
C PRO A 94 8.45 -3.55 12.92
N LEU A 95 7.76 -2.84 12.02
CA LEU A 95 8.34 -2.29 10.80
C LEU A 95 9.62 -1.49 11.07
N GLU A 96 9.60 -0.57 12.03
CA GLU A 96 10.76 0.28 12.34
C GLU A 96 12.01 -0.50 12.75
N LYS A 97 11.83 -1.57 13.54
CA LYS A 97 12.95 -2.41 13.98
C LYS A 97 13.53 -3.20 12.81
N VAL A 98 12.67 -3.68 11.91
CA VAL A 98 13.09 -4.38 10.69
C VAL A 98 13.84 -3.43 9.76
N VAL A 99 13.28 -2.25 9.50
CA VAL A 99 13.91 -1.22 8.65
C VAL A 99 15.27 -0.84 9.21
N LYS A 100 15.39 -0.53 10.51
CA LYS A 100 16.69 -0.23 11.14
C LYS A 100 17.71 -1.36 10.96
N LYS A 101 17.30 -2.61 11.19
CA LYS A 101 18.17 -3.79 11.08
C LYS A 101 18.65 -4.03 9.64
N VAL A 102 17.78 -3.81 8.67
CA VAL A 102 18.11 -3.93 7.23
C VAL A 102 19.01 -2.78 6.80
N SER A 103 18.64 -1.54 7.15
CA SER A 103 19.39 -0.32 6.82
C SER A 103 20.82 -0.34 7.35
N GLN A 104 21.04 -0.82 8.59
CA GLN A 104 22.39 -0.90 9.17
C GLN A 104 23.39 -1.73 8.35
N ARG A 105 22.90 -2.70 7.57
CA ARG A 105 23.74 -3.61 6.77
C ARG A 105 24.07 -3.07 5.37
N ARG A 106 23.53 -1.90 4.99
CA ARG A 106 23.73 -1.31 3.67
C ARG A 106 24.55 -0.03 3.74
N PRO A 107 25.38 0.24 2.71
CA PRO A 107 25.96 1.56 2.51
C PRO A 107 24.85 2.58 2.18
N ILE A 108 25.17 3.86 2.36
CA ILE A 108 24.33 4.96 1.89
C ILE A 108 24.39 4.95 0.35
N MET A 109 23.24 5.10 -0.31
CA MET A 109 23.15 5.10 -1.76
C MET A 109 23.07 6.53 -2.28
N PRO A 110 24.02 7.00 -3.11
CA PRO A 110 24.08 8.40 -3.56
C PRO A 110 22.80 8.88 -4.24
N TYR A 111 22.13 8.01 -5.01
CA TYR A 111 20.88 8.35 -5.71
C TYR A 111 19.67 8.59 -4.79
N PHE A 112 19.78 8.24 -3.51
CA PHE A 112 18.73 8.41 -2.51
C PHE A 112 19.06 9.46 -1.45
N GLU A 113 20.24 10.09 -1.52
CA GLU A 113 20.63 11.21 -0.64
C GLU A 113 19.76 12.46 -0.88
N ASP A 114 19.30 12.65 -2.13
CA ASP A 114 18.46 13.78 -2.53
C ASP A 114 16.94 13.55 -2.33
N ILE A 115 16.51 12.39 -1.83
CA ILE A 115 15.10 12.14 -1.54
C ILE A 115 14.74 12.85 -0.24
N GLN A 116 14.60 14.18 -0.31
CA GLN A 116 14.06 15.01 0.77
C GLN A 116 12.53 15.11 0.74
N PHE A 117 11.88 14.50 -0.26
CA PHE A 117 10.43 14.56 -0.37
C PHE A 117 9.78 13.56 0.58
N SER A 118 8.96 14.08 1.50
CA SER A 118 8.02 13.23 2.24
C SER A 118 7.07 12.57 1.24
N GLY A 119 6.72 11.30 1.45
CA GLY A 119 5.71 10.62 0.62
C GLY A 119 4.42 11.46 0.50
N LYS A 120 4.06 12.20 1.55
CA LYS A 120 2.94 13.14 1.57
C LYS A 120 3.09 14.27 0.55
N GLU A 121 4.27 14.87 0.42
CA GLU A 121 4.51 15.98 -0.51
C GLU A 121 4.40 15.54 -1.96
N ILE A 122 4.88 14.33 -2.27
CA ILE A 122 4.77 13.73 -3.61
C ILE A 122 3.29 13.58 -3.99
N PHE A 123 2.48 13.01 -3.11
CA PHE A 123 1.05 12.86 -3.37
C PHE A 123 0.32 14.21 -3.40
N GLU A 124 0.66 15.16 -2.52
CA GLU A 124 0.09 16.52 -2.57
C GLU A 124 0.38 17.20 -3.91
N THR A 125 1.61 17.09 -4.40
CA THR A 125 2.03 17.68 -5.68
C THR A 125 1.36 16.99 -6.85
N LEU A 126 1.26 15.66 -6.83
CA LEU A 126 0.57 14.88 -7.85
C LEU A 126 -0.93 15.23 -7.91
N TYR A 127 -1.62 15.31 -6.78
CA TYR A 127 -3.03 15.69 -6.76
C TYR A 127 -3.24 17.15 -7.19
N LYS A 128 -2.35 18.07 -6.78
CA LYS A 128 -2.40 19.48 -7.21
C LYS A 128 -2.19 19.64 -8.72
N THR A 129 -1.28 18.87 -9.32
CA THR A 129 -0.97 18.95 -10.76
C THR A 129 -2.02 18.27 -11.62
N GLN A 130 -2.70 17.23 -11.12
CA GLN A 130 -3.79 16.55 -11.81
C GLN A 130 -5.13 17.31 -11.73
N ASN A 131 -5.31 18.17 -10.71
CA ASN A 131 -6.49 18.99 -10.57
C ASN A 131 -6.42 20.24 -11.46
N ILE A 132 -7.03 20.17 -12.64
CA ILE A 132 -7.49 21.36 -13.35
C ILE A 132 -8.63 21.94 -12.52
N LYS A 133 -8.48 23.15 -11.95
CA LYS A 133 -9.47 23.80 -11.07
C LYS A 133 -10.90 23.79 -11.65
N GLU A 134 -11.01 23.94 -12.97
CA GLU A 134 -12.29 23.95 -13.71
C GLU A 134 -12.97 22.57 -13.80
N ARG A 135 -12.22 21.48 -13.60
CA ARG A 135 -12.71 20.09 -13.61
C ARG A 135 -12.76 19.46 -12.22
N GLU A 136 -12.49 20.24 -11.18
CA GLU A 136 -12.46 19.79 -9.79
C GLU A 136 -13.87 19.46 -9.30
N ASN A 137 -14.36 18.28 -9.67
CA ASN A 137 -15.62 17.76 -9.17
C ASN A 137 -15.35 16.89 -7.94
N GLN A 138 -15.22 17.53 -6.79
CA GLN A 138 -14.98 16.88 -5.49
C GLN A 138 -16.04 15.81 -5.18
N ARG A 139 -17.30 16.02 -5.61
CA ARG A 139 -18.39 15.05 -5.46
C ARG A 139 -18.14 13.78 -6.27
N TYR A 140 -17.62 13.89 -7.49
CA TYR A 140 -17.29 12.75 -8.34
C TYR A 140 -16.08 11.98 -7.82
N PHE A 141 -15.03 12.69 -7.37
CA PHE A 141 -13.85 12.07 -6.75
C PHE A 141 -14.23 11.23 -5.52
N LYS A 142 -15.12 11.74 -4.67
CA LYS A 142 -15.67 11.01 -3.51
C LYS A 142 -16.41 9.72 -3.91
N GLN A 143 -17.08 9.69 -5.06
CA GLN A 143 -17.76 8.47 -5.54
C GLN A 143 -16.79 7.42 -6.08
N MET A 144 -15.60 7.82 -6.53
CA MET A 144 -14.62 6.91 -7.13
C MET A 144 -13.81 6.10 -6.11
N ILE A 145 -13.68 6.57 -4.86
CA ILE A 145 -12.97 5.85 -3.80
C ILE A 145 -13.99 5.21 -2.85
N PRO A 146 -14.16 3.88 -2.84
CA PRO A 146 -15.08 3.23 -1.93
C PRO A 146 -14.72 3.53 -0.46
N ASN A 147 -15.72 3.81 0.39
CA ASN A 147 -15.53 4.15 1.81
C ASN A 147 -14.63 3.17 2.58
N MET A 148 -14.66 1.89 2.20
CA MET A 148 -13.84 0.83 2.81
C MET A 148 -12.33 1.04 2.59
N CYS A 149 -11.91 1.75 1.53
CA CYS A 149 -10.51 2.01 1.21
C CYS A 149 -9.88 3.06 2.15
N PHE A 150 -10.67 3.99 2.72
CA PHE A 150 -10.16 4.94 3.73
C PHE A 150 -9.72 4.28 5.04
N LYS A 151 -10.14 3.03 5.28
CA LYS A 151 -9.68 2.23 6.42
C LYS A 151 -8.30 1.59 6.20
N LEU A 152 -7.77 1.64 4.96
CA LEU A 152 -6.46 1.07 4.63
C LEU A 152 -5.34 1.95 5.22
N PRO A 153 -4.23 1.36 5.70
CA PRO A 153 -3.18 2.08 6.41
C PRO A 153 -2.65 3.30 5.65
N GLY A 154 -2.38 3.15 4.34
CA GLY A 154 -1.91 4.24 3.49
C GLY A 154 -2.93 5.36 3.24
N MET A 155 -4.22 5.14 3.52
CA MET A 155 -5.30 6.13 3.32
C MET A 155 -5.83 6.70 4.63
N ARG A 156 -5.53 6.11 5.80
CA ARG A 156 -6.09 6.51 7.11
C ARG A 156 -5.78 7.96 7.47
N ASN A 157 -4.59 8.45 7.10
CA ASN A 157 -4.15 9.83 7.32
C ASN A 157 -3.85 10.56 6.01
N GLY A 158 -4.38 10.05 4.90
CA GLY A 158 -4.12 10.53 3.56
C GLY A 158 -4.71 11.92 3.30
N ILE A 159 -4.08 12.64 2.38
CA ILE A 159 -4.51 13.96 1.88
C ILE A 159 -5.92 13.89 1.30
N GLU A 160 -6.33 12.72 0.84
CA GLU A 160 -7.62 12.39 0.26
C GLU A 160 -8.79 12.66 1.23
N LYS A 161 -8.54 12.63 2.55
CA LYS A 161 -9.54 13.03 3.57
C LYS A 161 -9.88 14.52 3.54
N LYS A 162 -8.99 15.39 3.06
CA LYS A 162 -9.27 16.83 2.90
C LYS A 162 -10.41 17.08 1.90
N PHE A 163 -10.73 16.12 1.05
CA PHE A 163 -11.88 16.17 0.14
C PHE A 163 -13.16 15.57 0.75
N ASP A 164 -13.13 15.19 2.04
CA ASP A 164 -14.25 14.60 2.79
C ASP A 164 -14.78 15.54 3.89
N GLU A 165 -14.67 16.87 3.68
CA GLU A 165 -14.94 17.96 4.63
C GLU A 165 -16.32 17.97 5.32
N LYS A 166 -17.26 17.09 4.93
CA LYS A 166 -18.58 16.98 5.58
C LYS A 166 -18.66 15.94 6.71
N ASN A 167 -17.58 15.24 7.04
CA ASN A 167 -17.53 14.29 8.16
C ASN A 167 -16.74 14.80 9.37
N LYS A 168 -16.56 16.12 9.52
CA LYS A 168 -16.12 16.68 10.81
C LYS A 168 -17.25 16.44 11.81
N LYS A 169 -16.99 15.71 12.89
CA LYS A 169 -17.95 15.62 13.99
C LYS A 169 -18.00 16.99 14.68
N LEU A 170 -19.10 17.30 15.34
CA LEU A 170 -19.24 18.58 16.06
C LEU A 170 -18.08 18.79 17.05
N ASP A 171 -17.58 17.69 17.62
CA ASP A 171 -16.42 17.64 18.54
C ASP A 171 -15.10 18.07 17.90
N ASP A 172 -14.97 18.08 16.57
CA ASP A 172 -13.75 18.54 15.87
C ASP A 172 -13.67 20.08 15.76
N PHE A 173 -14.70 20.79 16.26
CA PHE A 173 -14.82 22.25 16.22
C PHE A 173 -14.83 22.93 17.60
N ILE A 174 -14.74 22.16 18.69
CA ILE A 174 -14.67 22.64 20.08
C ILE A 174 -13.27 22.37 20.61
#